data_AF-N9EY06-F1
#
_entry.id   AF-N9EY06-F1
#
_cell.length_a   1.000
_cell.length_b   1.000
_cell.length_c   1.000
_cell.angle_alpha   90.00
_cell.angle_beta   90.00
_cell.angle_gamma   90.00
#
_symmetry.space_group_name_H-M   'P 1'
#
loop_
_entity.id
_entity.type
_entity.pdbx_description
1 polymer ?
#
loop_
_entity_poly.entity_id
_entity_poly.type
_entity_poly.pdbx_seq_one_letter_code
_entity_poly.pdbx_strand_id
1 'polypeptide(L)'
;MKASKLFQNLSLGPYVLQNRIVLPPLTRSRSTQPGNIPNELMATYYQQRAGAGFMVTEGTQIEPRGQGYAWTPGIYSPEQIAGWCKVTEAVHAKGGIIFAQLWHVGRVSHTSLQPDHASPVAPSAIRADSNVKVFIETGPNAGALADPSMPRALSNAEVKELVQLYAQAARNALAAGFDGVEIHCANGYLVNQFISAHSNHREDEYGGSLNNRLRFLREVVEAVAEVVGADRLGVRFAPLFESTEEDRVYMGLVEDDPHVTYIEAIKILEEVGIAYLSIAEADWDNAPELPHDFRRDVRDTFSGRIIYAGRYTAERGTRILEAGLADLIAFGRPFIANPDLPDRIANGWPLNAVDASTMYGGTEKGYIDYPAYAD
;
A
#
# COMPACT_ATOMS: atom_id res chain seq x y z
N MET A 1 -7.86 -4.66 -27.89
CA MET A 1 -7.03 -4.49 -26.68
C MET A 1 -5.97 -5.56 -26.48
N LYS A 2 -6.19 -6.84 -26.83
CA LYS A 2 -5.21 -7.95 -26.64
C LYS A 2 -3.76 -7.71 -27.13
N ALA A 3 -3.54 -6.87 -28.14
CA ALA A 3 -2.20 -6.54 -28.64
C ALA A 3 -1.50 -5.39 -27.88
N SER A 4 -2.16 -4.77 -26.89
CA SER A 4 -1.60 -3.69 -26.06
C SER A 4 -0.41 -4.17 -25.22
N LYS A 5 0.51 -3.26 -24.89
CA LYS A 5 1.57 -3.50 -23.89
C LYS A 5 1.03 -4.04 -22.56
N LEU A 6 -0.21 -3.71 -22.19
CA LEU A 6 -0.87 -4.22 -20.98
C LEU A 6 -0.86 -5.74 -20.87
N PHE A 7 -0.88 -6.48 -21.98
CA PHE A 7 -0.93 -7.95 -22.00
C PHE A 7 0.39 -8.60 -22.38
N GLN A 8 1.48 -7.82 -22.44
CA GLN A 8 2.80 -8.36 -22.67
C GLN A 8 3.46 -8.77 -21.35
N ASN A 9 4.20 -9.86 -21.40
CA ASN A 9 4.99 -10.30 -20.26
C ASN A 9 6.02 -9.24 -19.85
N LEU A 10 6.35 -9.21 -18.56
CA LEU A 10 7.33 -8.30 -17.98
C LEU A 10 8.07 -9.02 -16.85
N SER A 11 9.38 -8.80 -16.73
CA SER A 11 10.13 -9.26 -15.57
C SER A 11 10.03 -8.28 -14.41
N LEU A 12 9.69 -8.77 -13.22
CA LEU A 12 9.74 -8.06 -11.95
C LEU A 12 10.60 -8.86 -10.99
N GLY A 13 11.84 -8.41 -10.77
CA GLY A 13 12.84 -9.19 -10.03
C GLY A 13 13.02 -10.59 -10.65
N PRO A 14 12.90 -11.68 -9.87
CA PRO A 14 13.02 -13.05 -10.37
C PRO A 14 11.74 -13.55 -11.08
N TYR A 15 10.67 -12.77 -11.11
CA TYR A 15 9.36 -13.21 -11.60
C TYR A 15 9.09 -12.76 -13.04
N VAL A 16 8.39 -13.60 -13.81
CA VAL A 16 7.84 -13.25 -15.13
C VAL A 16 6.34 -13.07 -14.98
N LEU A 17 5.88 -11.82 -15.07
CA LEU A 17 4.48 -11.45 -15.00
C LEU A 17 3.79 -11.77 -16.32
N GLN A 18 2.58 -12.35 -16.25
CA GLN A 18 1.76 -12.71 -17.42
C GLN A 18 1.14 -11.51 -18.14
N ASN A 19 1.05 -10.36 -17.46
CA ASN A 19 0.55 -9.11 -18.00
C ASN A 19 1.03 -7.95 -17.08
N ARG A 20 0.74 -6.71 -17.45
CA ARG A 20 1.18 -5.50 -16.74
C ARG A 20 0.06 -4.86 -15.90
N ILE A 21 -0.97 -5.64 -15.58
CA ILE A 21 -2.15 -5.21 -14.83
C ILE A 21 -1.98 -5.63 -13.37
N VAL A 22 -1.98 -4.65 -12.47
CA VAL A 22 -1.66 -4.86 -11.05
C VAL A 22 -2.92 -4.71 -10.19
N LEU A 23 -3.11 -5.63 -9.24
CA LEU A 23 -3.99 -5.42 -8.10
C LEU A 23 -3.19 -4.62 -7.05
N PRO A 24 -3.44 -3.31 -6.89
CA PRO A 24 -2.77 -2.54 -5.86
C PRO A 24 -3.24 -2.96 -4.47
N PRO A 25 -2.53 -2.53 -3.41
CA PRO A 25 -2.96 -2.80 -2.06
C PRO A 25 -4.23 -2.02 -1.74
N LEU A 26 -5.25 -2.73 -1.24
CA LEU A 26 -6.61 -2.24 -0.97
C LEU A 26 -7.11 -2.76 0.37
N THR A 27 -7.13 -1.93 1.41
CA THR A 27 -7.68 -2.30 2.72
C THR A 27 -9.15 -2.69 2.64
N ARG A 28 -9.51 -3.88 3.15
CA ARG A 28 -10.89 -4.40 3.10
C ARG A 28 -11.50 -4.67 4.48
N SER A 29 -10.68 -4.66 5.54
CA SER A 29 -11.12 -4.77 6.94
C SER A 29 -11.97 -6.03 7.24
N ARG A 30 -11.50 -7.21 6.80
CA ARG A 30 -12.22 -8.49 6.93
C ARG A 30 -11.44 -9.59 7.66
N SER A 31 -10.47 -9.19 8.47
CA SER A 31 -9.64 -10.12 9.24
C SER A 31 -10.41 -10.67 10.43
N THR A 32 -10.17 -11.94 10.76
CA THR A 32 -10.77 -12.60 11.92
C THR A 32 -10.33 -11.94 13.23
N GLN A 33 -11.29 -11.76 14.14
CA GLN A 33 -11.10 -11.25 15.49
C GLN A 33 -11.37 -12.32 16.54
N PRO A 34 -10.70 -12.26 17.71
CA PRO A 34 -9.56 -11.40 18.02
C PRO A 34 -8.29 -11.82 17.26
N GLY A 35 -7.34 -10.90 17.13
CA GLY A 35 -5.98 -11.22 16.66
C GLY A 35 -5.66 -10.77 15.23
N ASN A 36 -6.60 -10.15 14.51
CA ASN A 36 -6.34 -9.60 13.17
C ASN A 36 -5.80 -10.66 12.20
N ILE A 37 -6.42 -11.84 12.18
CA ILE A 37 -5.90 -13.03 11.49
C ILE A 37 -6.51 -13.12 10.08
N PRO A 38 -5.71 -13.26 9.01
CA PRO A 38 -6.23 -13.54 7.68
C PRO A 38 -6.99 -14.87 7.63
N ASN A 39 -8.03 -14.97 6.79
CA ASN A 39 -8.96 -16.11 6.80
C ASN A 39 -9.32 -16.62 5.39
N GLU A 40 -10.18 -17.64 5.33
CA GLU A 40 -10.60 -18.29 4.09
C GLU A 40 -11.31 -17.33 3.10
N LEU A 41 -12.03 -16.32 3.60
CA LEU A 41 -12.65 -15.30 2.75
C LEU A 41 -11.59 -14.48 2.03
N MET A 42 -10.53 -14.09 2.74
CA MET A 42 -9.40 -13.37 2.17
C MET A 42 -8.64 -14.24 1.16
N ALA A 43 -8.43 -15.53 1.46
CA ALA A 43 -7.79 -16.46 0.53
C ALA A 43 -8.60 -16.59 -0.78
N THR A 44 -9.93 -16.75 -0.67
CA THR A 44 -10.84 -16.77 -1.82
C THR A 44 -10.78 -15.47 -2.62
N TYR A 45 -10.77 -14.32 -1.94
CA TYR A 45 -10.71 -12.99 -2.58
C TYR A 45 -9.47 -12.80 -3.46
N TYR A 46 -8.28 -13.13 -2.94
CA TYR A 46 -7.05 -13.02 -3.71
C TYR A 46 -6.94 -14.09 -4.79
N GLN A 47 -7.38 -15.33 -4.52
CA GLN A 47 -7.40 -16.39 -5.53
C GLN A 47 -8.26 -16.02 -6.74
N GLN A 48 -9.44 -15.42 -6.52
CA GLN A 48 -10.31 -14.96 -7.61
C GLN A 48 -9.63 -13.93 -8.53
N ARG A 49 -8.62 -13.21 -8.03
CA ARG A 49 -7.92 -12.12 -8.75
C ARG A 49 -6.55 -12.54 -9.27
N ALA A 50 -6.20 -13.83 -9.20
CA ALA A 50 -4.92 -14.35 -9.65
C ALA A 50 -4.68 -14.24 -11.18
N GLY A 51 -5.67 -13.79 -11.96
CA GLY A 51 -5.45 -13.36 -13.36
C GLY A 51 -4.66 -12.05 -13.49
N ALA A 52 -4.53 -11.27 -12.41
CA ALA A 52 -3.64 -10.12 -12.37
C ALA A 52 -2.19 -10.54 -12.69
N GLY A 53 -1.44 -9.67 -13.35
CA GLY A 53 -0.03 -9.89 -13.61
C GLY A 53 0.79 -9.90 -12.32
N PHE A 54 0.41 -9.03 -11.38
CA PHE A 54 1.04 -8.87 -10.08
C PHE A 54 0.02 -8.37 -9.06
N MET A 55 0.15 -8.78 -7.80
CA MET A 55 -0.75 -8.37 -6.72
C MET A 55 0.04 -7.89 -5.50
N VAL A 56 -0.51 -6.91 -4.80
CA VAL A 56 -0.06 -6.51 -3.47
C VAL A 56 -1.24 -6.61 -2.52
N THR A 57 -1.05 -7.22 -1.35
CA THR A 57 -2.11 -7.39 -0.34
C THR A 57 -2.60 -6.06 0.20
N GLU A 58 -3.74 -6.05 0.88
CA GLU A 58 -4.07 -4.97 1.79
C GLU A 58 -2.93 -4.67 2.80
N GLY A 59 -2.92 -3.42 3.29
CA GLY A 59 -1.97 -2.98 4.31
C GLY A 59 -2.01 -3.91 5.51
N THR A 60 -0.84 -4.44 5.86
CA THR A 60 -0.69 -5.49 6.88
C THR A 60 0.24 -4.99 7.98
N GLN A 61 -0.29 -4.86 9.21
CA GLN A 61 0.47 -4.25 10.29
C GLN A 61 1.68 -5.09 10.71
N ILE A 62 2.84 -4.43 10.81
CA ILE A 62 4.12 -5.07 11.17
C ILE A 62 4.23 -5.38 12.66
N GLU A 63 3.41 -4.72 13.49
CA GLU A 63 3.40 -4.82 14.95
C GLU A 63 2.07 -4.24 15.50
N PRO A 64 1.65 -4.57 16.73
CA PRO A 64 0.36 -4.17 17.29
C PRO A 64 0.03 -2.66 17.25
N ARG A 65 0.97 -1.77 17.61
CA ARG A 65 0.80 -0.30 17.56
C ARG A 65 0.65 0.23 16.13
N GLY A 66 1.05 -0.58 15.14
CA GLY A 66 0.89 -0.27 13.72
C GLY A 66 -0.55 -0.30 13.22
N GLN A 67 -1.52 -0.71 14.03
CA GLN A 67 -2.94 -0.74 13.68
C GLN A 67 -3.60 0.65 13.77
N GLY A 68 -4.31 1.06 12.72
CA GLY A 68 -5.10 2.30 12.68
C GLY A 68 -6.53 2.13 12.25
N TYR A 69 -6.90 0.93 11.80
CA TYR A 69 -8.24 0.61 11.34
C TYR A 69 -8.67 -0.74 11.88
N ALA A 70 -9.91 -0.84 12.34
CA ALA A 70 -10.46 -2.09 12.82
C ALA A 70 -10.46 -3.16 11.71
N TRP A 71 -10.26 -4.41 12.14
CA TRP A 71 -10.38 -5.62 11.33
C TRP A 71 -9.36 -5.73 10.16
N THR A 72 -8.26 -4.99 10.23
CA THR A 72 -7.13 -5.08 9.29
C THR A 72 -6.13 -6.15 9.74
N PRO A 73 -5.46 -6.86 8.80
CA PRO A 73 -4.63 -8.03 9.13
C PRO A 73 -3.23 -7.66 9.62
N GLY A 74 -2.66 -8.45 10.54
CA GLY A 74 -1.26 -8.31 10.94
C GLY A 74 -0.32 -9.33 10.31
N ILE A 75 0.99 -9.17 10.54
CA ILE A 75 2.04 -10.14 10.19
C ILE A 75 3.14 -10.22 11.26
N TYR A 76 2.74 -10.22 12.54
CA TYR A 76 3.65 -10.27 13.69
C TYR A 76 3.43 -11.48 14.60
N SER A 77 2.32 -12.22 14.46
CA SER A 77 2.04 -13.42 15.26
C SER A 77 2.09 -14.72 14.44
N PRO A 78 2.33 -15.88 15.09
CA PRO A 78 2.27 -17.18 14.42
C PRO A 78 0.93 -17.45 13.73
N GLU A 79 -0.18 -17.06 14.36
CA GLU A 79 -1.54 -17.26 13.81
C GLU A 79 -1.76 -16.42 12.56
N GLN A 80 -1.23 -15.19 12.54
CA GLN A 80 -1.28 -14.32 11.37
C GLN A 80 -0.46 -14.87 10.21
N ILE A 81 0.74 -15.39 10.48
CA ILE A 81 1.59 -16.06 9.48
C ILE A 81 0.85 -17.26 8.88
N ALA A 82 0.25 -18.11 9.72
CA ALA A 82 -0.54 -19.26 9.26
C ALA A 82 -1.77 -18.84 8.45
N GLY A 83 -2.44 -17.75 8.83
CA GLY A 83 -3.55 -17.17 8.07
C GLY A 83 -3.11 -16.69 6.69
N TRP A 84 -1.98 -15.98 6.60
CA TRP A 84 -1.43 -15.51 5.32
C TRP A 84 -0.94 -16.67 4.44
N CYS A 85 -0.41 -17.74 5.01
CA CYS A 85 0.00 -18.94 4.28
C CYS A 85 -1.14 -19.52 3.44
N LYS A 86 -2.37 -19.52 3.96
CA LYS A 86 -3.56 -19.95 3.21
C LYS A 86 -3.83 -19.06 2.00
N VAL A 87 -3.62 -17.76 2.15
CA VAL A 87 -3.83 -16.78 1.07
C VAL A 87 -2.80 -16.96 -0.03
N THR A 88 -1.52 -17.05 0.34
CA THR A 88 -0.42 -17.23 -0.63
C THR A 88 -0.53 -18.56 -1.35
N GLU A 89 -0.83 -19.67 -0.64
CA GLU A 89 -1.10 -20.97 -1.25
C GLU A 89 -2.26 -20.92 -2.25
N ALA A 90 -3.37 -20.27 -1.90
CA ALA A 90 -4.53 -20.16 -2.77
C ALA A 90 -4.24 -19.36 -4.05
N VAL A 91 -3.39 -18.33 -3.97
CA VAL A 91 -2.91 -17.53 -5.10
C VAL A 91 -1.93 -18.33 -5.96
N HIS A 92 -0.95 -18.98 -5.34
CA HIS A 92 0.07 -19.78 -6.03
C HIS A 92 -0.52 -20.99 -6.74
N ALA A 93 -1.59 -21.58 -6.21
CA ALA A 93 -2.35 -22.64 -6.89
C ALA A 93 -2.96 -22.19 -8.24
N LYS A 94 -3.05 -20.89 -8.49
CA LYS A 94 -3.46 -20.28 -9.77
C LYS A 94 -2.30 -19.67 -10.56
N GLY A 95 -1.07 -19.82 -10.08
CA GLY A 95 0.14 -19.23 -10.69
C GLY A 95 0.26 -17.72 -10.51
N GLY A 96 -0.50 -17.12 -9.59
CA GLY A 96 -0.41 -15.69 -9.29
C GLY A 96 0.84 -15.35 -8.48
N ILE A 97 1.23 -14.07 -8.51
CA ILE A 97 2.35 -13.52 -7.73
C ILE A 97 1.79 -12.46 -6.79
N ILE A 98 2.15 -12.55 -5.50
CA ILE A 98 1.61 -11.66 -4.47
C ILE A 98 2.68 -11.21 -3.47
N PHE A 99 2.74 -9.88 -3.25
CA PHE A 99 3.61 -9.27 -2.25
C PHE A 99 2.79 -8.79 -1.05
N ALA A 100 3.35 -8.88 0.15
CA ALA A 100 2.74 -8.32 1.35
C ALA A 100 3.02 -6.80 1.46
N GLN A 101 1.99 -5.97 1.64
CA GLN A 101 2.20 -4.57 1.97
C GLN A 101 2.46 -4.38 3.47
N LEU A 102 3.70 -4.08 3.84
CA LEU A 102 4.11 -3.84 5.24
C LEU A 102 3.70 -2.44 5.69
N TRP A 103 2.96 -2.37 6.79
CA TRP A 103 2.27 -1.16 7.19
C TRP A 103 2.47 -0.81 8.66
N HIS A 104 2.65 0.48 8.93
CA HIS A 104 2.52 1.08 10.24
C HIS A 104 1.82 2.43 10.08
N VAL A 105 0.64 2.60 10.70
CA VAL A 105 -0.19 3.80 10.46
C VAL A 105 0.34 5.08 11.12
N GLY A 106 1.15 4.93 12.17
CA GLY A 106 1.66 6.07 12.94
C GLY A 106 0.51 6.88 13.59
N ARG A 107 0.48 8.19 13.38
CA ARG A 107 -0.56 9.07 13.97
C ARG A 107 -1.97 8.85 13.45
N VAL A 108 -2.16 8.14 12.34
CA VAL A 108 -3.49 7.85 11.76
C VAL A 108 -4.07 6.62 12.47
N SER A 109 -4.32 6.78 13.77
CA SER A 109 -4.86 5.72 14.64
C SER A 109 -5.68 6.33 15.79
N HIS A 110 -6.27 5.46 16.59
CA HIS A 110 -7.09 5.83 17.75
C HIS A 110 -6.68 4.99 18.98
N THR A 111 -6.76 5.56 20.17
CA THR A 111 -6.41 4.85 21.43
C THR A 111 -7.21 3.55 21.60
N SER A 112 -8.44 3.47 21.11
CA SER A 112 -9.24 2.22 21.17
C SER A 112 -8.65 1.06 20.36
N LEU A 113 -7.74 1.33 19.42
CA LEU A 113 -7.07 0.32 18.59
C LEU A 113 -5.65 0.00 19.07
N GLN A 114 -5.15 0.75 20.06
CA GLN A 114 -3.77 0.61 20.53
C GLN A 114 -3.70 -0.38 21.70
N PRO A 115 -2.60 -1.12 21.84
CA PRO A 115 -2.32 -1.91 23.03
C PRO A 115 -2.49 -1.07 24.30
N ASP A 116 -3.20 -1.63 25.29
CA ASP A 116 -3.48 -0.99 26.59
C ASP A 116 -4.13 0.41 26.50
N HIS A 117 -4.83 0.69 25.39
CA HIS A 117 -5.39 2.00 25.09
C HIS A 117 -4.38 3.16 25.08
N ALA A 118 -3.10 2.86 24.82
CA ALA A 118 -2.04 3.85 24.75
C ALA A 118 -2.25 4.85 23.59
N SER A 119 -1.56 6.00 23.66
CA SER A 119 -1.50 6.92 22.53
C SER A 119 -0.82 6.27 21.32
N PRO A 120 -1.31 6.49 20.09
CA PRO A 120 -0.57 6.16 18.88
C PRO A 120 0.83 6.77 18.87
N VAL A 121 1.73 6.26 18.03
CA VAL A 121 3.10 6.77 17.91
C VAL A 121 3.32 7.51 16.59
N ALA A 122 4.21 8.50 16.59
CA ALA A 122 4.52 9.34 15.44
C ALA A 122 5.93 9.95 15.54
N PRO A 123 6.50 10.53 14.47
CA PRO A 123 7.75 11.29 14.57
C PRO A 123 7.65 12.48 15.55
N SER A 124 6.47 13.11 15.65
CA SER A 124 6.20 14.26 16.52
C SER A 124 4.80 14.15 17.14
N ALA A 125 4.60 14.78 18.30
CA ALA A 125 3.31 14.81 19.01
C ALA A 125 2.33 15.80 18.34
N ILE A 126 1.98 15.52 17.08
CA ILE A 126 1.11 16.33 16.24
C ILE A 126 -0.03 15.45 15.78
N ARG A 127 -1.25 15.75 16.23
CA ARG A 127 -2.47 15.07 15.80
C ARG A 127 -2.62 15.16 14.27
N ALA A 128 -3.15 14.12 13.65
CA ALA A 128 -3.56 14.21 12.25
C ALA A 128 -4.67 15.27 12.06
N ASP A 129 -4.75 15.83 10.86
CA ASP A 129 -5.67 16.92 10.53
C ASP A 129 -7.14 16.51 10.72
N SER A 130 -8.01 17.49 10.94
CA SER A 130 -9.42 17.26 11.30
C SER A 130 -10.25 16.54 10.22
N ASN A 131 -9.82 16.64 8.96
CA ASN A 131 -10.44 15.97 7.81
C ASN A 131 -9.96 14.52 7.65
N VAL A 132 -8.99 14.06 8.43
CA VAL A 132 -8.55 12.65 8.47
C VAL A 132 -9.44 11.88 9.45
N LYS A 133 -9.96 10.74 9.00
CA LYS A 133 -10.74 9.80 9.83
C LYS A 133 -10.07 8.44 9.94
N VAL A 134 -10.25 7.76 11.07
CA VAL A 134 -9.92 6.34 11.26
C VAL A 134 -11.18 5.52 11.48
N PHE A 135 -11.12 4.22 11.22
CA PHE A 135 -12.25 3.32 11.42
C PHE A 135 -12.04 2.49 12.68
N ILE A 136 -12.90 2.64 13.67
CA ILE A 136 -12.81 1.95 14.97
C ILE A 136 -13.96 0.96 15.15
N GLU A 137 -13.71 -0.10 15.91
CA GLU A 137 -14.77 -0.99 16.38
C GLU A 137 -15.50 -0.32 17.56
N THR A 138 -16.83 -0.28 17.47
CA THR A 138 -17.72 0.32 18.49
C THR A 138 -18.59 -0.73 19.18
N GLY A 139 -18.58 -1.97 18.68
CA GLY A 139 -19.25 -3.13 19.26
C GLY A 139 -19.09 -4.35 18.35
N PRO A 140 -19.64 -5.52 18.74
CA PRO A 140 -19.52 -6.74 17.94
C PRO A 140 -20.04 -6.54 16.51
N ASN A 141 -19.14 -6.68 15.53
CA ASN A 141 -19.41 -6.45 14.10
C ASN A 141 -19.93 -5.03 13.76
N ALA A 142 -19.68 -4.05 14.63
CA ALA A 142 -20.07 -2.67 14.44
C ALA A 142 -18.84 -1.76 14.52
N GLY A 143 -18.73 -0.83 13.57
CA GLY A 143 -17.65 0.15 13.57
C GLY A 143 -18.10 1.49 13.02
N ALA A 144 -17.31 2.52 13.30
CA ALA A 144 -17.60 3.88 12.90
C ALA A 144 -16.33 4.62 12.55
N LEU A 145 -16.47 5.68 11.75
CA LEU A 145 -15.41 6.66 11.58
C LEU A 145 -15.26 7.48 12.87
N ALA A 146 -14.01 7.71 13.26
CA ALA A 146 -13.63 8.51 14.41
C ALA A 146 -12.45 9.43 14.05
N ASP A 147 -12.28 10.49 14.82
CA ASP A 147 -11.10 11.34 14.66
C ASP A 147 -9.86 10.64 15.26
N PRO A 148 -8.69 10.73 14.62
CA PRO A 148 -7.45 10.19 15.15
C PRO A 148 -7.14 10.74 16.55
N SER A 149 -6.54 9.94 17.43
CA SER A 149 -6.11 10.41 18.76
C SER A 149 -4.79 11.20 18.69
N MET A 150 -4.47 11.98 19.72
CA MET A 150 -3.16 12.64 19.82
C MET A 150 -2.05 11.58 19.95
N PRO A 151 -1.05 11.57 19.06
CA PRO A 151 0.07 10.63 19.16
C PRO A 151 1.11 11.10 20.19
N ARG A 152 1.96 10.18 20.64
CA ARG A 152 3.22 10.47 21.31
C ARG A 152 4.37 10.45 20.31
N ALA A 153 5.33 11.36 20.46
CA ALA A 153 6.57 11.32 19.71
C ALA A 153 7.41 10.09 20.08
N LEU A 154 7.91 9.38 19.07
CA LEU A 154 8.88 8.29 19.21
C LEU A 154 10.22 8.83 19.73
N SER A 155 10.92 8.05 20.53
CA SER A 155 12.35 8.27 20.80
C SER A 155 13.22 7.67 19.69
N ASN A 156 14.49 8.09 19.56
CA ASN A 156 15.41 7.51 18.58
C ASN A 156 15.59 5.99 18.75
N ALA A 157 15.54 5.48 19.99
CA ALA A 157 15.62 4.04 20.25
C ALA A 157 14.40 3.30 19.67
N GLU A 158 13.20 3.86 19.84
CA GLU A 158 11.97 3.28 19.26
C GLU A 158 11.96 3.38 17.73
N VAL A 159 12.53 4.43 17.14
CA VAL A 159 12.69 4.52 15.67
C VAL A 159 13.57 3.37 15.16
N LYS A 160 14.71 3.12 15.81
CA LYS A 160 15.63 2.02 15.46
C LYS A 160 15.00 0.65 15.70
N GLU A 161 14.20 0.50 16.75
CA GLU A 161 13.41 -0.71 16.99
C GLU A 161 12.39 -0.95 15.86
N LEU A 162 11.69 0.09 15.40
CA LEU A 162 10.73 -0.02 14.30
C LEU A 162 11.37 -0.49 13.00
N VAL A 163 12.59 -0.04 12.69
CA VAL A 163 13.36 -0.58 11.54
C VAL A 163 13.50 -2.10 11.64
N GLN A 164 13.83 -2.61 12.82
CA GLN A 164 13.96 -4.06 13.06
C GLN A 164 12.61 -4.78 13.00
N LEU A 165 11.52 -4.13 13.42
CA LEU A 165 10.17 -4.67 13.31
C LEU A 165 9.71 -4.76 11.84
N TYR A 166 10.06 -3.81 10.98
CA TYR A 166 9.84 -3.92 9.53
C TYR A 166 10.61 -5.12 8.95
N ALA A 167 11.88 -5.28 9.31
CA ALA A 167 12.67 -6.44 8.88
C ALA A 167 12.10 -7.77 9.40
N GLN A 168 11.58 -7.79 10.63
CA GLN A 168 10.92 -8.97 11.18
C GLN A 168 9.61 -9.29 10.46
N ALA A 169 8.78 -8.29 10.17
CA ALA A 169 7.56 -8.46 9.39
C ALA A 169 7.86 -8.98 7.97
N ALA A 170 8.96 -8.53 7.36
CA ALA A 170 9.43 -9.07 6.09
C ALA A 170 9.84 -10.55 6.20
N ARG A 171 10.54 -10.96 7.27
CA ARG A 171 10.84 -12.39 7.54
C ARG A 171 9.56 -13.20 7.70
N ASN A 172 8.59 -12.67 8.42
CA ASN A 172 7.29 -13.31 8.63
C ASN A 172 6.51 -13.43 7.32
N ALA A 173 6.56 -12.42 6.44
CA ALA A 173 5.94 -12.48 5.13
C ALA A 173 6.56 -13.58 4.25
N LEU A 174 7.89 -13.72 4.22
CA LEU A 174 8.54 -14.83 3.52
C LEU A 174 8.14 -16.19 4.12
N ALA A 175 8.06 -16.29 5.45
CA ALA A 175 7.60 -17.50 6.12
C ALA A 175 6.15 -17.85 5.81
N ALA A 176 5.30 -16.84 5.54
CA ALA A 176 3.94 -17.01 5.06
C ALA A 176 3.84 -17.29 3.56
N GLY A 177 4.96 -17.46 2.84
CA GLY A 177 4.97 -17.79 1.42
C GLY A 177 4.75 -16.62 0.47
N PHE A 178 4.91 -15.36 0.91
CA PHE A 178 4.86 -14.23 -0.03
C PHE A 178 6.06 -14.22 -0.98
N ASP A 179 5.83 -13.75 -2.21
CA ASP A 179 6.85 -13.60 -3.24
C ASP A 179 7.80 -12.41 -2.97
N GLY A 180 7.40 -11.51 -2.08
CA GLY A 180 8.16 -10.33 -1.71
C GLY A 180 7.32 -9.39 -0.86
N VAL A 181 7.80 -8.16 -0.69
CA VAL A 181 7.11 -7.17 0.14
C VAL A 181 7.09 -5.79 -0.50
N GLU A 182 6.06 -5.01 -0.20
CA GLU A 182 5.98 -3.57 -0.49
C GLU A 182 6.01 -2.81 0.84
N ILE A 183 6.92 -1.84 1.01
CA ILE A 183 6.88 -0.94 2.18
C ILE A 183 5.88 0.18 1.89
N HIS A 184 4.90 0.35 2.78
CA HIS A 184 3.92 1.43 2.66
C HIS A 184 4.49 2.77 3.17
N CYS A 185 4.98 3.60 2.23
CA CYS A 185 5.53 4.94 2.49
C CYS A 185 4.63 6.07 1.96
N ALA A 186 3.31 5.85 1.97
CA ALA A 186 2.33 6.69 1.29
C ALA A 186 1.17 7.03 2.23
N ASN A 187 0.22 7.83 1.73
CA ASN A 187 -1.09 8.06 2.34
C ASN A 187 -1.04 8.63 3.78
N GLY A 188 0.03 9.33 4.13
CA GLY A 188 0.17 9.95 5.46
C GLY A 188 0.46 8.96 6.59
N TYR A 189 0.88 7.73 6.31
CA TYR A 189 1.27 6.74 7.34
C TYR A 189 2.70 6.92 7.82
N LEU A 190 3.17 6.09 8.76
CA LEU A 190 4.35 6.40 9.59
C LEU A 190 5.58 6.82 8.79
N VAL A 191 6.00 6.04 7.77
CA VAL A 191 7.19 6.43 6.99
C VAL A 191 6.98 7.76 6.26
N ASN A 192 5.79 7.99 5.69
CA ASN A 192 5.46 9.27 5.07
C ASN A 192 5.40 10.42 6.09
N GLN A 193 4.99 10.15 7.33
CA GLN A 193 5.03 11.13 8.42
C GLN A 193 6.46 11.55 8.72
N PHE A 194 7.44 10.64 8.70
CA PHE A 194 8.86 11.00 8.84
C PHE A 194 9.37 11.83 7.66
N ILE A 195 8.97 11.50 6.42
CA ILE A 195 9.37 12.24 5.22
C ILE A 195 8.87 13.69 5.25
N SER A 196 7.64 13.89 5.75
CA SER A 196 6.94 15.17 5.64
C SER A 196 7.41 16.23 6.62
N ALA A 197 7.72 17.43 6.13
CA ALA A 197 8.08 18.57 6.98
C ALA A 197 6.90 19.03 7.88
N HIS A 198 5.66 18.78 7.46
CA HIS A 198 4.44 19.20 8.17
C HIS A 198 4.07 18.29 9.34
N SER A 199 4.64 17.09 9.42
CA SER A 199 4.35 16.13 10.52
C SER A 199 5.58 15.66 11.28
N ASN A 200 6.79 15.95 10.78
CA ASN A 200 8.04 15.68 11.44
C ASN A 200 8.75 16.97 11.87
N HIS A 201 8.51 17.38 13.11
CA HIS A 201 9.15 18.52 13.77
C HIS A 201 10.30 18.07 14.70
N ARG A 202 10.92 16.92 14.43
CA ARG A 202 12.07 16.45 15.23
C ARG A 202 13.29 17.32 14.97
N GLU A 203 14.10 17.51 16.01
CA GLU A 203 15.38 18.25 15.96
C GLU A 203 16.61 17.32 16.04
N ASP A 204 16.38 16.00 15.99
CA ASP A 204 17.42 14.98 16.03
C ASP A 204 17.79 14.43 14.64
N GLU A 205 18.52 13.32 14.60
CA GLU A 205 19.00 12.69 13.36
C GLU A 205 17.88 12.25 12.39
N TYR A 206 16.62 12.23 12.84
CA TYR A 206 15.46 11.85 12.03
C TYR A 206 14.56 13.05 11.64
N GLY A 207 14.95 14.31 11.89
CA GLY A 207 14.17 15.48 11.46
C GLY A 207 14.98 16.73 11.12
N GLY A 208 14.26 17.82 10.86
CA GLY A 208 14.82 19.06 10.33
C GLY A 208 15.08 18.97 8.83
N SER A 209 16.33 18.69 8.43
CA SER A 209 16.71 18.62 7.02
C SER A 209 16.00 17.49 6.25
N LEU A 210 15.81 17.65 4.94
CA LEU A 210 15.23 16.60 4.09
C LEU A 210 16.00 15.27 4.23
N ASN A 211 17.33 15.32 4.24
CA ASN A 211 18.16 14.13 4.42
C ASN A 211 17.87 13.39 5.74
N ASN A 212 17.66 14.11 6.84
CA ASN A 212 17.30 13.49 8.13
C ASN A 212 15.87 12.93 8.11
N ARG A 213 14.92 13.66 7.50
CA ARG A 213 13.53 13.19 7.33
C ARG A 213 13.44 11.91 6.50
N LEU A 214 14.33 11.77 5.50
CA LEU A 214 14.45 10.57 4.68
C LEU A 214 15.26 9.44 5.34
N ARG A 215 15.92 9.66 6.48
CA ARG A 215 16.76 8.66 7.15
C ARG A 215 15.97 7.41 7.55
N PHE A 216 14.78 7.59 8.11
CA PHE A 216 13.95 6.45 8.51
C PHE A 216 13.52 5.60 7.31
N LEU A 217 13.16 6.23 6.18
CA LEU A 217 12.89 5.52 4.92
C LEU A 217 14.10 4.68 4.49
N ARG A 218 15.30 5.29 4.47
CA ARG A 218 16.54 4.59 4.10
C ARG A 218 16.78 3.38 4.98
N GLU A 219 16.78 3.55 6.30
CA GLU A 219 17.04 2.47 7.26
C GLU A 219 16.04 1.32 7.13
N VAL A 220 14.74 1.62 6.92
CA VAL A 220 13.71 0.60 6.68
C VAL A 220 13.94 -0.13 5.36
N VAL A 221 14.22 0.59 4.27
CA VAL A 221 14.44 0.00 2.94
C VAL A 221 15.67 -0.90 2.94
N GLU A 222 16.78 -0.45 3.52
CA GLU A 222 18.02 -1.24 3.66
C GLU A 222 17.77 -2.51 4.49
N ALA A 223 17.18 -2.39 5.68
CA ALA A 223 16.95 -3.53 6.56
C ALA A 223 15.96 -4.56 5.98
N VAL A 224 14.95 -4.11 5.25
CA VAL A 224 14.01 -5.02 4.57
C VAL A 224 14.67 -5.66 3.34
N ALA A 225 15.46 -4.91 2.56
CA ALA A 225 16.19 -5.45 1.41
C ALA A 225 17.19 -6.54 1.81
N GLU A 226 17.86 -6.41 2.97
CA GLU A 226 18.73 -7.46 3.51
C GLU A 226 17.99 -8.77 3.81
N VAL A 227 16.70 -8.68 4.13
CA VAL A 227 15.86 -9.85 4.44
C VAL A 227 15.28 -10.49 3.17
N VAL A 228 14.62 -9.69 2.33
CA VAL A 228 13.87 -10.20 1.18
C VAL A 228 14.70 -10.25 -0.10
N GLY A 229 15.83 -9.57 -0.16
CA GLY A 229 16.52 -9.26 -1.41
C GLY A 229 15.89 -8.04 -2.09
N ALA A 230 16.72 -7.10 -2.54
CA ALA A 230 16.26 -5.85 -3.15
C ALA A 230 15.37 -6.10 -4.39
N ASP A 231 15.62 -7.17 -5.15
CA ASP A 231 14.85 -7.60 -6.31
C ASP A 231 13.45 -8.18 -5.97
N ARG A 232 13.12 -8.30 -4.69
CA ARG A 232 11.77 -8.67 -4.19
C ARG A 232 11.19 -7.61 -3.24
N LEU A 233 11.73 -6.39 -3.31
CA LEU A 233 11.27 -5.24 -2.53
C LEU A 233 10.62 -4.18 -3.42
N GLY A 234 9.43 -3.75 -3.03
CA GLY A 234 8.78 -2.55 -3.55
C GLY A 234 8.63 -1.47 -2.50
N VAL A 235 8.48 -0.22 -2.94
CA VAL A 235 8.09 0.90 -2.06
C VAL A 235 6.93 1.66 -2.70
N ARG A 236 5.93 2.01 -1.89
CA ARG A 236 4.79 2.82 -2.35
C ARG A 236 4.86 4.25 -1.83
N PHE A 237 4.80 5.22 -2.74
CA PHE A 237 4.62 6.65 -2.46
C PHE A 237 3.26 7.15 -2.94
N ALA A 238 2.82 8.27 -2.38
CA ALA A 238 1.64 9.02 -2.81
C ALA A 238 1.95 10.52 -2.83
N PRO A 239 2.80 10.99 -3.76
CA PRO A 239 3.10 12.41 -3.89
C PRO A 239 1.84 13.18 -4.25
N LEU A 240 1.48 14.14 -3.40
CA LEU A 240 0.42 15.11 -3.69
C LEU A 240 1.06 16.44 -4.08
N PHE A 241 0.55 17.03 -5.15
CA PHE A 241 0.94 18.35 -5.64
C PHE A 241 -0.13 19.43 -5.35
N GLU A 242 -1.34 18.99 -4.99
CA GLU A 242 -2.44 19.86 -4.59
C GLU A 242 -3.20 19.22 -3.42
N SER A 243 -3.80 20.07 -2.58
CA SER A 243 -4.61 19.67 -1.43
C SER A 243 -6.10 19.59 -1.80
N THR A 244 -6.90 19.04 -0.89
CA THR A 244 -8.36 19.04 -1.00
C THR A 244 -8.98 19.23 0.39
N GLU A 245 -10.20 19.76 0.41
CA GLU A 245 -11.01 19.99 1.62
C GLU A 245 -11.96 18.82 1.93
N GLU A 246 -11.96 17.75 1.13
CA GLU A 246 -12.81 16.59 1.34
C GLU A 246 -12.40 15.78 2.59
N ASP A 247 -13.38 15.39 3.41
CA ASP A 247 -13.18 14.45 4.51
C ASP A 247 -12.80 13.06 3.99
N ARG A 248 -11.68 12.50 4.49
CA ARG A 248 -11.13 11.23 3.98
C ARG A 248 -10.56 10.36 5.09
N VAL A 249 -10.60 9.05 4.84
CA VAL A 249 -10.05 8.02 5.74
C VAL A 249 -8.49 8.06 5.77
N TYR A 250 -7.88 8.69 4.77
CA TYR A 250 -6.44 8.93 4.68
C TYR A 250 -6.17 10.10 3.73
N MET A 251 -5.11 10.87 3.98
CA MET A 251 -4.56 11.78 2.98
C MET A 251 -3.09 12.06 3.26
N GLY A 252 -2.30 12.11 2.20
CA GLY A 252 -0.93 12.61 2.27
C GLY A 252 -0.92 14.12 2.53
N LEU A 253 0.24 14.63 2.92
CA LEU A 253 0.49 16.06 3.03
C LEU A 253 1.09 16.54 1.71
N VAL A 254 0.69 17.73 1.26
CA VAL A 254 1.36 18.40 0.14
C VAL A 254 2.60 19.05 0.72
N GLU A 255 3.78 18.54 0.36
CA GLU A 255 5.05 19.11 0.81
C GLU A 255 5.27 20.51 0.22
N ASP A 256 6.11 21.33 0.87
CA ASP A 256 6.50 22.65 0.34
C ASP A 256 7.11 22.55 -1.07
N ASP A 257 7.90 21.49 -1.31
CA ASP A 257 8.37 21.10 -2.65
C ASP A 257 8.18 19.58 -2.83
N PRO A 258 7.01 19.16 -3.35
CA PRO A 258 6.73 17.74 -3.57
C PRO A 258 7.66 17.13 -4.61
N HIS A 259 8.08 17.91 -5.62
CA HIS A 259 8.98 17.40 -6.65
C HIS A 259 10.32 16.99 -6.03
N VAL A 260 11.01 17.93 -5.38
CA VAL A 260 12.33 17.67 -4.79
C VAL A 260 12.24 16.60 -3.71
N THR A 261 11.24 16.67 -2.83
CA THR A 261 11.10 15.71 -1.72
C THR A 261 11.01 14.27 -2.21
N TYR A 262 10.17 14.00 -3.21
CA TYR A 262 9.98 12.64 -3.68
C TYR A 262 11.09 12.18 -4.64
N ILE A 263 11.72 13.06 -5.42
CA ILE A 263 12.90 12.67 -6.22
C ILE A 263 14.08 12.30 -5.32
N GLU A 264 14.35 13.05 -4.25
CA GLU A 264 15.39 12.67 -3.28
C GLU A 264 15.06 11.36 -2.56
N ALA A 265 13.78 11.13 -2.22
CA ALA A 265 13.36 9.84 -1.67
C ALA A 265 13.57 8.68 -2.66
N ILE A 266 13.33 8.90 -3.96
CA ILE A 266 13.50 7.89 -5.00
C ILE A 266 14.98 7.57 -5.24
N LYS A 267 15.89 8.53 -5.11
CA LYS A 267 17.35 8.26 -5.17
C LYS A 267 17.80 7.23 -4.14
N ILE A 268 17.21 7.23 -2.95
CA ILE A 268 17.47 6.21 -1.92
C ILE A 268 17.06 4.82 -2.43
N LEU A 269 15.90 4.73 -3.08
CA LEU A 269 15.39 3.47 -3.62
C LEU A 269 16.27 2.94 -4.77
N GLU A 270 16.77 3.85 -5.61
CA GLU A 270 17.73 3.54 -6.67
C GLU A 270 19.08 3.06 -6.10
N GLU A 271 19.62 3.75 -5.08
CA GLU A 271 20.87 3.38 -4.42
C GLU A 271 20.82 1.96 -3.82
N VAL A 272 19.68 1.58 -3.25
CA VAL A 272 19.47 0.21 -2.72
C VAL A 272 19.18 -0.79 -3.85
N GLY A 273 18.69 -0.33 -5.00
CA GLY A 273 18.40 -1.16 -6.17
C GLY A 273 17.13 -2.00 -6.02
N ILE A 274 16.06 -1.42 -5.44
CA ILE A 274 14.80 -2.16 -5.21
C ILE A 274 14.09 -2.53 -6.52
N ALA A 275 13.23 -3.55 -6.47
CA ALA A 275 12.54 -4.10 -7.64
C ALA A 275 11.59 -3.11 -8.31
N TYR A 276 10.79 -2.38 -7.52
CA TYR A 276 9.81 -1.45 -8.05
C TYR A 276 9.47 -0.28 -7.13
N LEU A 277 9.06 0.81 -7.77
CA LEU A 277 8.44 1.97 -7.17
C LEU A 277 6.97 2.01 -7.58
N SER A 278 6.07 2.12 -6.60
CA SER A 278 4.63 2.26 -6.78
C SER A 278 4.21 3.68 -6.42
N ILE A 279 3.61 4.41 -7.36
CA ILE A 279 3.11 5.77 -7.15
C ILE A 279 1.59 5.75 -7.21
N ALA A 280 0.96 6.04 -6.07
CA ALA A 280 -0.46 6.31 -5.99
C ALA A 280 -0.73 7.78 -6.32
N GLU A 281 -1.33 8.04 -7.48
CA GLU A 281 -1.82 9.36 -7.85
C GLU A 281 -3.10 9.68 -7.08
N ALA A 282 -3.33 10.98 -6.88
CA ALA A 282 -4.57 11.52 -6.36
C ALA A 282 -5.79 10.98 -7.11
N ASP A 283 -6.81 10.53 -6.38
CA ASP A 283 -7.97 9.85 -6.95
C ASP A 283 -9.32 10.42 -6.50
N TRP A 284 -9.33 11.65 -5.97
CA TRP A 284 -10.55 12.42 -5.71
C TRP A 284 -11.12 13.06 -6.98
N ASP A 285 -12.32 13.61 -6.87
CA ASP A 285 -12.98 14.24 -8.01
C ASP A 285 -12.26 15.56 -8.37
N ASN A 286 -11.90 15.72 -9.64
CA ASN A 286 -11.11 16.85 -10.15
C ASN A 286 -9.68 16.96 -9.58
N ALA A 287 -9.13 15.88 -9.03
CA ALA A 287 -7.71 15.84 -8.68
C ALA A 287 -6.85 16.18 -9.92
N PRO A 288 -5.81 17.02 -9.78
CA PRO A 288 -4.88 17.25 -10.87
C PRO A 288 -4.19 15.94 -11.27
N GLU A 289 -3.86 15.81 -12.54
CA GLU A 289 -2.95 14.74 -12.96
C GLU A 289 -1.57 14.99 -12.36
N LEU A 290 -0.87 13.92 -11.99
CA LEU A 290 0.53 14.01 -11.60
C LEU A 290 1.33 14.77 -12.69
N PRO A 291 2.20 15.73 -12.37
CA PRO A 291 2.90 16.52 -13.38
C PRO A 291 3.71 15.65 -14.34
N HIS A 292 3.68 15.99 -15.64
CA HIS A 292 4.41 15.22 -16.66
C HIS A 292 5.93 15.25 -16.42
N ASP A 293 6.48 16.42 -16.08
CA ASP A 293 7.91 16.57 -15.79
C ASP A 293 8.33 15.72 -14.59
N PHE A 294 7.48 15.63 -13.55
CA PHE A 294 7.73 14.73 -12.42
C PHE A 294 7.78 13.26 -12.87
N ARG A 295 6.88 12.80 -13.75
CA ARG A 295 6.94 11.42 -14.28
C ARG A 295 8.23 11.15 -15.05
N ARG A 296 8.69 12.11 -15.86
CA ARG A 296 9.97 12.00 -16.57
C ARG A 296 11.13 11.89 -15.59
N ASP A 297 11.16 12.79 -14.60
CA ASP A 297 12.28 12.85 -13.66
C ASP A 297 12.28 11.63 -12.72
N VAL A 298 11.12 11.05 -12.39
CA VAL A 298 11.01 9.73 -11.73
C VAL A 298 11.65 8.64 -12.60
N ARG A 299 11.32 8.59 -13.89
CA ARG A 299 11.86 7.59 -14.82
C ARG A 299 13.36 7.74 -15.03
N ASP A 300 13.87 8.96 -15.06
CA ASP A 300 15.29 9.26 -15.19
C ASP A 300 16.08 8.96 -13.91
N THR A 301 15.43 9.03 -12.74
CA THR A 301 16.07 8.80 -11.43
C THR A 301 16.07 7.33 -11.02
N PHE A 302 14.99 6.60 -11.29
CA PHE A 302 14.84 5.21 -10.89
C PHE A 302 15.00 4.28 -12.09
N SER A 303 15.75 3.20 -11.99
CA SER A 303 16.00 2.24 -13.06
C SER A 303 15.13 0.98 -12.95
N GLY A 304 14.56 0.71 -11.76
CA GLY A 304 13.64 -0.41 -11.51
C GLY A 304 12.26 -0.25 -12.16
N ARG A 305 11.29 -1.08 -11.77
CA ARG A 305 9.93 -1.03 -12.37
C ARG A 305 9.07 0.08 -11.77
N ILE A 306 8.36 0.83 -12.59
CA ILE A 306 7.45 1.88 -12.13
C ILE A 306 5.99 1.43 -12.29
N ILE A 307 5.23 1.51 -11.19
CA ILE A 307 3.80 1.24 -11.14
C ILE A 307 3.06 2.55 -10.87
N TYR A 308 2.07 2.89 -11.68
CA TYR A 308 1.12 3.96 -11.34
C TYR A 308 -0.26 3.42 -11.01
N ALA A 309 -0.88 4.01 -9.99
CA ALA A 309 -2.27 3.81 -9.58
C ALA A 309 -2.99 5.16 -9.51
N GLY A 310 -4.32 5.16 -9.65
CA GLY A 310 -5.16 6.38 -9.49
C GLY A 310 -6.00 6.69 -10.72
N ARG A 311 -7.28 6.27 -10.70
CA ARG A 311 -8.26 6.44 -11.80
C ARG A 311 -7.75 6.10 -13.20
N TYR A 312 -6.87 5.10 -13.33
CA TYR A 312 -6.42 4.63 -14.63
C TYR A 312 -7.53 3.87 -15.37
N THR A 313 -7.68 4.17 -16.66
CA THR A 313 -8.38 3.30 -17.63
C THR A 313 -7.34 2.50 -18.41
N ALA A 314 -7.80 1.48 -19.16
CA ALA A 314 -6.91 0.69 -20.00
C ALA A 314 -6.23 1.54 -21.09
N GLU A 315 -6.92 2.54 -21.62
CA GLU A 315 -6.42 3.47 -22.63
C GLU A 315 -5.38 4.42 -22.04
N ARG A 316 -5.65 5.01 -20.86
CA ARG A 316 -4.68 5.86 -20.16
C ARG A 316 -3.43 5.06 -19.77
N GLY A 317 -3.63 3.85 -19.25
CA GLY A 317 -2.53 2.94 -18.90
C GLY A 317 -1.67 2.57 -20.12
N THR A 318 -2.30 2.20 -21.24
CA THR A 318 -1.58 1.87 -22.48
C THR A 318 -0.73 3.04 -22.96
N ARG A 319 -1.26 4.27 -22.95
CA ARG A 319 -0.50 5.46 -23.38
C ARG A 319 0.77 5.70 -22.56
N ILE A 320 0.70 5.58 -21.23
CA ILE A 320 1.87 5.79 -20.36
C ILE A 320 2.90 4.66 -20.50
N LEU A 321 2.45 3.41 -20.69
CA LEU A 321 3.34 2.28 -20.99
C LEU A 321 4.03 2.44 -22.35
N GLU A 322 3.34 2.98 -23.35
CA GLU A 322 3.90 3.25 -24.68
C GLU A 322 4.93 4.38 -24.64
N ALA A 323 4.67 5.42 -23.84
CA ALA A 323 5.60 6.52 -23.59
C ALA A 323 6.86 6.13 -22.79
N GLY A 324 6.91 4.91 -22.22
CA GLY A 324 8.06 4.44 -21.43
C GLY A 324 8.16 5.08 -20.04
N LEU A 325 7.10 5.76 -19.60
CA LEU A 325 7.05 6.42 -18.29
C LEU A 325 6.61 5.47 -17.16
N ALA A 326 6.04 4.31 -17.51
CA ALA A 326 5.68 3.26 -16.56
C ALA A 326 5.96 1.88 -17.12
N ASP A 327 6.07 0.92 -16.21
CA ASP A 327 6.20 -0.50 -16.55
C ASP A 327 4.91 -1.27 -16.29
N LEU A 328 4.12 -0.85 -15.29
CA LEU A 328 2.91 -1.52 -14.81
C LEU A 328 1.81 -0.51 -14.46
N ILE A 329 0.55 -0.92 -14.56
CA ILE A 329 -0.60 -0.08 -14.22
C ILE A 329 -1.51 -0.80 -13.22
N ALA A 330 -1.81 -0.13 -12.12
CA ALA A 330 -2.60 -0.67 -11.03
C ALA A 330 -4.04 -0.14 -11.01
N PHE A 331 -5.00 -1.05 -10.83
CA PHE A 331 -6.43 -0.75 -10.88
C PHE A 331 -7.10 -1.09 -9.55
N GLY A 332 -7.37 -0.10 -8.69
CA GLY A 332 -7.96 -0.35 -7.37
C GLY A 332 -9.43 -0.78 -7.40
N ARG A 333 -10.34 0.22 -7.41
CA ARG A 333 -11.80 0.02 -7.45
C ARG A 333 -12.28 -0.95 -8.55
N PRO A 334 -11.72 -0.93 -9.78
CA PRO A 334 -12.09 -1.92 -10.80
C PRO A 334 -11.83 -3.36 -10.35
N PHE A 335 -10.69 -3.67 -9.71
CA PHE A 335 -10.44 -5.03 -9.21
C PHE A 335 -11.31 -5.41 -8.01
N ILE A 336 -11.80 -4.44 -7.21
CA ILE A 336 -12.77 -4.76 -6.15
C ILE A 336 -13.98 -5.46 -6.77
N ALA A 337 -14.54 -4.88 -7.83
CA ALA A 337 -15.77 -5.37 -8.44
C ALA A 337 -15.58 -6.42 -9.56
N ASN A 338 -14.36 -6.59 -10.08
CA ASN A 338 -14.10 -7.43 -11.25
C ASN A 338 -12.94 -8.39 -10.94
N PRO A 339 -13.22 -9.64 -10.51
CA PRO A 339 -12.15 -10.61 -10.22
C PRO A 339 -11.35 -10.99 -11.49
N ASP A 340 -12.00 -10.95 -12.64
CA ASP A 340 -11.50 -11.25 -13.98
C ASP A 340 -11.13 -9.98 -14.79
N LEU A 341 -10.76 -8.88 -14.11
CA LEU A 341 -10.50 -7.59 -14.75
C LEU A 341 -9.57 -7.66 -15.98
N PRO A 342 -8.45 -8.41 -15.97
CA PRO A 342 -7.59 -8.52 -17.15
C PRO A 342 -8.33 -9.06 -18.38
N ASP A 343 -9.16 -10.09 -18.23
CA ASP A 343 -9.94 -10.66 -19.33
C ASP A 343 -10.99 -9.69 -19.84
N ARG A 344 -11.65 -8.95 -18.94
CA ARG A 344 -12.60 -7.90 -19.34
C ARG A 344 -11.92 -6.80 -20.15
N ILE A 345 -10.76 -6.32 -19.72
CA ILE A 345 -9.98 -5.32 -20.46
C ILE A 345 -9.53 -5.89 -21.82
N ALA A 346 -9.09 -7.15 -21.86
CA ALA A 346 -8.59 -7.78 -23.07
C ALA A 346 -9.67 -7.86 -24.17
N ASN A 347 -10.89 -8.21 -23.77
CA ASN A 347 -12.03 -8.44 -24.67
C ASN A 347 -12.94 -7.21 -24.83
N GLY A 348 -12.78 -6.17 -24.01
CA GLY A 348 -13.67 -5.01 -24.01
C GLY A 348 -15.05 -5.32 -23.42
N TRP A 349 -15.13 -6.28 -22.51
CA TRP A 349 -16.37 -6.63 -21.82
C TRP A 349 -16.76 -5.58 -20.77
N PRO A 350 -18.06 -5.43 -20.47
CA PRO A 350 -18.53 -4.48 -19.46
C PRO A 350 -17.92 -4.78 -18.09
N LEU A 351 -17.65 -3.74 -17.30
CA LEU A 351 -17.19 -3.88 -15.92
C LEU A 351 -18.38 -3.87 -14.96
N ASN A 352 -18.31 -4.70 -13.93
CA ASN A 352 -19.21 -4.61 -12.78
C ASN A 352 -19.01 -3.26 -12.08
N ALA A 353 -20.11 -2.67 -11.61
CA ALA A 353 -20.06 -1.48 -10.77
C ALA A 353 -19.57 -1.83 -9.36
N VAL A 354 -18.73 -0.98 -8.77
CA VAL A 354 -18.32 -1.13 -7.38
C VAL A 354 -19.44 -0.66 -6.45
N ASP A 355 -19.78 -1.48 -5.47
CA ASP A 355 -20.62 -1.09 -4.34
C ASP A 355 -19.75 -0.45 -3.25
N ALA A 356 -19.86 0.87 -3.11
CA ALA A 356 -19.11 1.64 -2.13
C ALA A 356 -19.48 1.26 -0.68
N SER A 357 -20.70 0.78 -0.44
CA SER A 357 -21.20 0.49 0.91
C SER A 357 -20.56 -0.76 1.55
N THR A 358 -19.92 -1.60 0.74
CA THR A 358 -19.31 -2.87 1.14
C THR A 358 -17.78 -2.88 0.96
N MET A 359 -17.16 -1.73 0.71
CA MET A 359 -15.70 -1.66 0.55
C MET A 359 -14.96 -2.09 1.82
N TYR A 360 -15.45 -1.70 3.00
CA TYR A 360 -14.79 -1.95 4.28
C TYR A 360 -15.70 -2.73 5.23
N GLY A 361 -15.14 -3.69 5.97
CA GLY A 361 -15.89 -4.49 6.93
C GLY A 361 -16.83 -5.50 6.29
N GLY A 362 -17.68 -6.12 7.12
CA GLY A 362 -18.70 -7.06 6.67
C GLY A 362 -18.16 -8.46 6.39
N THR A 363 -18.85 -9.18 5.49
CA THR A 363 -18.65 -10.60 5.25
C THR A 363 -18.23 -10.86 3.78
N GLU A 364 -18.68 -11.94 3.17
CA GLU A 364 -18.51 -12.28 1.76
C GLU A 364 -19.14 -11.27 0.78
N LYS A 365 -20.18 -10.54 1.22
CA LYS A 365 -20.93 -9.61 0.37
C LYS A 365 -20.09 -8.38 -0.02
N GLY A 366 -20.10 -8.04 -1.30
CA GLY A 366 -19.24 -7.00 -1.87
C GLY A 366 -17.75 -7.32 -1.77
N TYR A 367 -17.40 -8.60 -1.65
CA TYR A 367 -16.04 -9.07 -1.48
C TYR A 367 -15.70 -10.19 -2.47
N ILE A 368 -16.34 -11.35 -2.30
CA ILE A 368 -16.12 -12.55 -3.12
C ILE A 368 -17.32 -12.95 -3.97
N ASP A 369 -18.40 -12.16 -3.92
CA ASP A 369 -19.67 -12.38 -4.62
C ASP A 369 -19.81 -11.57 -5.92
N TYR A 370 -18.82 -10.76 -6.28
CA TYR A 370 -18.78 -10.12 -7.60
C TYR A 370 -18.60 -11.17 -8.70
N PRO A 371 -19.51 -11.25 -9.69
CA PRO A 371 -19.46 -12.30 -10.70
C PRO A 371 -18.30 -12.07 -11.67
N ALA A 372 -17.65 -13.16 -12.09
CA ALA A 372 -16.86 -13.16 -13.33
C ALA A 372 -17.80 -12.97 -14.54
N TYR A 373 -17.27 -12.50 -15.65
CA TYR A 373 -18.05 -12.35 -16.87
C TYR A 373 -18.46 -13.72 -17.41
N ALA A 374 -19.73 -13.87 -17.71
CA ALA A 374 -20.30 -15.04 -18.38
C ALA A 374 -21.16 -14.52 -19.54
N ASP A 375 -20.93 -15.06 -20.74
CA ASP A 375 -21.68 -14.72 -21.96
C ASP A 375 -23.16 -15.16 -21.90
#